data_AF-A0A0F9DTB5-F1
#
_entry.id   AF-A0A0F9DTB5-F1
#
_cell.length_a   1.000
_cell.length_b   1.000
_cell.length_c   1.000
_cell.angle_alpha   90.00
_cell.angle_beta   90.00
_cell.angle_gamma   90.00
#
_symmetry.space_group_name_H-M   'P 1'
#
loop_
_entity.id
_entity.type
_entity.pdbx_description
1 polymer ?
#
loop_
_entity_poly.entity_id
_entity_poly.type
_entity_poly.pdbx_seq_one_letter_code
_entity_poly.pdbx_strand_id
1 'polypeptide(L)'
;NKFNVFILHSINSRGSEDSNLRKICKVFYYRDLNFFGLSDWYFTDLNPFFIRKLLKIIRNYKIDVVQIEFPWGFIISKLLVKRPIILIYDSLGVESEFMKISFKHPKFPRLLKPLALFYAKLYERLVCKLADIIINVSEVDRSFFIEKYKIDKKKTFLVQIPSSIISINLINICDPVSSAMTSAVKPKVIGVQLPALLVVTLPMTSS
;
A
#
# COMPACT_ATOMS: atom_id res chain seq x y z
N ASN A 1 -10.64 -12.83 21.09
CA ASN A 1 -9.48 -11.91 21.15
C ASN A 1 -9.85 -10.56 20.58
N LYS A 2 -9.85 -9.49 21.39
CA LYS A 2 -10.14 -8.12 20.91
C LYS A 2 -8.82 -7.45 20.55
N PHE A 3 -8.53 -7.32 19.26
CA PHE A 3 -7.41 -6.51 18.77
C PHE A 3 -7.90 -5.07 18.60
N ASN A 4 -7.06 -4.07 18.92
CA ASN A 4 -7.36 -2.71 18.46
C ASN A 4 -6.64 -2.48 17.13
N VAL A 5 -7.39 -1.98 16.17
CA VAL A 5 -6.90 -1.71 14.83
C VAL A 5 -6.97 -0.21 14.60
N PHE A 6 -5.83 0.35 14.23
CA PHE A 6 -5.67 1.74 13.86
C PHE A 6 -5.27 1.81 12.40
N ILE A 7 -5.86 2.74 11.67
CA ILE A 7 -5.58 2.93 10.25
C ILE A 7 -5.05 4.36 10.09
N LEU A 8 -3.95 4.56 9.37
CA LEU A 8 -3.43 5.88 9.05
C LEU A 8 -3.42 6.05 7.52
N HIS A 9 -4.29 6.92 7.02
CA HIS A 9 -4.49 7.19 5.60
C HIS A 9 -4.14 8.63 5.23
N SER A 10 -3.92 8.87 3.94
CA SER A 10 -4.01 10.21 3.39
C SER A 10 -5.41 10.78 3.59
N ILE A 11 -5.50 12.09 3.86
CA ILE A 11 -6.75 12.83 3.94
C ILE A 11 -7.55 12.77 2.63
N ASN A 12 -6.89 12.54 1.49
CA ASN A 12 -7.53 12.39 0.19
C ASN A 12 -8.34 11.10 0.07
N SER A 13 -8.04 10.08 0.89
CA SER A 13 -8.81 8.84 0.98
C SER A 13 -10.05 8.98 1.89
N ARG A 14 -10.21 10.11 2.58
CA ARG A 14 -11.28 10.25 3.57
C ARG A 14 -12.65 10.11 2.89
N GLY A 15 -13.41 9.11 3.33
CA GLY A 15 -14.73 8.81 2.80
C GLY A 15 -14.74 7.69 1.76
N SER A 16 -13.58 7.21 1.31
CA SER A 16 -13.50 5.98 0.50
C SER A 16 -13.45 4.72 1.35
N GLU A 17 -13.45 4.84 2.68
CA GLU A 17 -13.41 3.68 3.58
C GLU A 17 -14.79 3.03 3.73
N ASP A 18 -14.81 1.70 3.90
CA ASP A 18 -16.02 0.99 4.27
C ASP A 18 -16.59 1.53 5.60
N SER A 19 -17.87 1.90 5.57
CA SER A 19 -18.61 2.37 6.74
C SER A 19 -18.58 1.40 7.93
N ASN A 20 -18.49 0.10 7.67
CA ASN A 20 -18.39 -0.94 8.68
C ASN A 20 -17.01 -0.98 9.33
N LEU A 21 -15.94 -0.71 8.58
CA LEU A 21 -14.58 -0.65 9.13
C LEU A 21 -14.46 0.46 10.18
N ARG A 22 -15.13 1.61 10.00
CA ARG A 22 -15.11 2.71 10.99
C ARG A 22 -15.74 2.35 12.33
N LYS A 23 -16.60 1.32 12.38
CA LYS A 23 -17.19 0.84 13.64
C LYS A 23 -16.21 -0.04 14.44
N ILE A 24 -15.24 -0.64 13.76
CA ILE A 24 -14.33 -1.65 14.32
C ILE A 24 -12.92 -1.07 14.51
N CYS A 25 -12.50 -0.15 13.64
CA CYS A 25 -11.16 0.40 13.57
C CYS A 25 -11.17 1.91 13.82
N LYS A 26 -10.11 2.42 14.44
CA LYS A 26 -9.90 3.87 14.61
C LYS A 26 -9.06 4.42 13.46
N VAL A 27 -9.69 5.23 12.62
CA VAL A 27 -9.03 5.80 11.43
C VAL A 27 -8.44 7.18 11.74
N PHE A 28 -7.20 7.38 11.35
CA PHE A 28 -6.45 8.62 11.40
C PHE A 28 -6.09 9.06 9.99
N TYR A 29 -5.94 10.38 9.83
CA TYR A 29 -5.57 10.98 8.57
C TYR A 29 -4.34 11.86 8.71
N TYR A 30 -3.50 11.85 7.67
CA TYR A 30 -2.40 12.81 7.46
C TYR A 30 -2.63 13.58 6.17
N ARG A 31 -2.02 14.76 6.07
CA ARG A 31 -2.10 15.60 4.88
C ARG A 31 -0.99 15.18 3.91
N ASP A 32 -1.34 14.94 2.66
CA ASP A 32 -0.34 14.77 1.60
C ASP A 32 0.37 16.09 1.33
N LEU A 33 1.65 16.01 1.01
CA LEU A 33 2.32 17.11 0.36
C LEU A 33 1.91 17.11 -1.13
N ASN A 34 2.05 18.24 -1.80
CA ASN A 34 1.95 18.30 -3.25
C ASN A 34 3.23 18.95 -3.78
N PHE A 35 4.19 18.14 -4.24
CA PHE A 35 5.39 18.63 -4.90
C PHE A 35 5.21 18.58 -6.42
N PHE A 36 5.34 19.74 -7.06
CA PHE A 36 5.36 19.87 -8.52
C PHE A 36 4.17 19.22 -9.27
N GLY A 37 3.00 19.09 -8.63
CA GLY A 37 1.81 18.51 -9.24
C GLY A 37 1.84 16.98 -9.42
N LEU A 38 2.83 16.30 -8.83
CA LEU A 38 2.84 14.85 -8.66
C LEU A 38 2.14 14.49 -7.35
N SER A 39 1.52 13.30 -7.28
CA SER A 39 1.04 12.80 -6.00
C SER A 39 2.23 12.35 -5.16
N ASP A 40 2.35 12.90 -3.95
CA ASP A 40 3.55 12.73 -3.10
C ASP A 40 3.58 11.41 -2.31
N TRP A 41 2.73 10.45 -2.67
CA TRP A 41 2.72 9.13 -2.02
C TRP A 41 4.08 8.42 -2.12
N TYR A 42 4.84 8.64 -3.20
CA TYR A 42 6.24 8.19 -3.33
C TYR A 42 7.19 8.78 -2.28
N PHE A 43 6.85 9.93 -1.72
CA PHE A 43 7.66 10.66 -0.75
C PHE A 43 7.05 10.60 0.66
N THR A 44 6.22 9.59 0.95
CA THR A 44 5.60 9.40 2.27
C THR A 44 6.65 9.37 3.39
N ASP A 45 7.83 8.80 3.15
CA ASP A 45 8.95 8.80 4.11
C ASP A 45 9.50 10.20 4.46
N LEU A 46 9.25 11.19 3.62
CA LEU A 46 9.67 12.58 3.81
C LEU A 46 8.51 13.47 4.26
N ASN A 47 7.28 12.95 4.30
CA ASN A 47 6.10 13.75 4.63
C ASN A 47 6.05 14.01 6.16
N PRO A 48 6.26 15.25 6.64
CA PRO A 48 6.29 15.56 8.06
C PRO A 48 4.93 15.37 8.73
N PHE A 49 3.82 15.48 7.99
CA PHE A 49 2.48 15.24 8.51
C PHE A 49 2.25 13.75 8.77
N PHE A 50 2.71 12.89 7.86
CA PHE A 50 2.71 11.43 8.05
C PHE A 50 3.56 11.05 9.27
N ILE A 51 4.82 11.50 9.30
CA ILE A 51 5.79 11.23 10.39
C ILE A 51 5.22 11.63 11.75
N ARG A 52 4.72 12.87 11.87
CA ARG A 52 4.16 13.39 13.11
C ARG A 52 2.95 12.59 13.59
N LYS A 53 2.07 12.19 12.66
CA LYS A 53 0.87 11.40 12.98
C LYS A 53 1.24 9.98 13.39
N LEU A 54 2.12 9.32 12.66
CA LEU A 54 2.60 7.98 12.96
C LEU A 54 3.27 7.93 14.34
N LEU A 55 4.18 8.87 14.61
CA LEU A 55 4.83 8.97 15.92
C LEU A 55 3.82 9.16 17.07
N LYS A 56 2.78 9.98 16.86
CA LYS A 56 1.71 10.18 17.84
C LYS A 56 0.93 8.88 18.10
N ILE A 57 0.63 8.11 17.05
CA ILE A 57 -0.09 6.83 17.17
C ILE A 57 0.76 5.83 17.93
N ILE A 58 2.02 5.62 17.53
CA ILE A 58 2.94 4.67 18.16
C ILE A 58 3.10 4.97 19.65
N ARG A 59 3.25 6.24 20.02
CA ARG A 59 3.42 6.65 21.43
C ARG A 59 2.16 6.47 22.27
N ASN A 60 0.99 6.73 21.71
CA ASN A 60 -0.24 6.77 22.48
C ASN A 60 -0.93 5.41 22.63
N TYR A 61 -0.70 4.47 21.71
CA TYR A 61 -1.51 3.24 21.63
C TYR A 61 -0.76 1.93 21.87
N LYS A 62 0.54 1.95 22.23
CA LYS A 62 1.36 0.73 22.46
C LYS A 62 1.23 -0.28 21.33
N ILE A 63 1.69 0.11 20.15
CA ILE A 63 1.63 -0.69 18.92
C ILE A 63 2.56 -1.89 19.00
N ASP A 64 2.07 -3.06 18.56
CA ASP A 64 2.84 -4.31 18.50
C ASP A 64 3.18 -4.70 17.05
N VAL A 65 2.30 -4.37 16.11
CA VAL A 65 2.46 -4.70 14.69
C VAL A 65 2.13 -3.48 13.84
N VAL A 66 2.98 -3.22 12.85
CA VAL A 66 2.78 -2.19 11.83
C VAL A 66 2.82 -2.87 10.47
N GLN A 67 1.70 -2.86 9.76
CA GLN A 67 1.59 -3.31 8.37
C GLN A 67 1.49 -2.10 7.45
N ILE A 68 2.33 -2.09 6.42
CA ILE A 68 2.47 -0.98 5.49
C ILE A 68 2.14 -1.51 4.10
N GLU A 69 1.10 -0.96 3.49
CA GLU A 69 0.78 -1.20 2.08
C GLU A 69 1.72 -0.37 1.21
N PHE A 70 2.27 -1.01 0.17
CA PHE A 70 3.29 -0.43 -0.70
C PHE A 70 4.62 -0.15 0.05
N PRO A 71 5.74 0.02 -0.67
CA PRO A 71 7.01 0.22 0.02
C PRO A 71 7.12 1.63 0.63
N TRP A 72 6.29 2.58 0.21
CA TRP A 72 6.37 3.99 0.59
C TRP A 72 5.93 4.22 2.04
N GLY A 73 6.75 4.94 2.81
CA GLY A 73 6.55 5.14 4.25
C GLY A 73 7.16 4.04 5.13
N PHE A 74 7.72 2.98 4.53
CA PHE A 74 8.25 1.85 5.27
C PHE A 74 9.53 2.19 6.03
N ILE A 75 10.46 2.90 5.38
CA ILE A 75 11.77 3.21 5.97
C ILE A 75 11.56 4.10 7.18
N ILE A 76 10.78 5.17 7.04
CA ILE A 76 10.53 6.09 8.16
C ILE A 76 9.78 5.37 9.28
N SER A 77 8.85 4.47 8.96
CA SER A 77 8.18 3.65 9.97
C SER A 77 9.17 2.80 10.75
N LYS A 78 10.12 2.12 10.08
CA LYS A 78 11.18 1.35 10.74
C LYS A 78 12.05 2.22 11.64
N LEU A 79 12.36 3.45 11.23
CA LEU A 79 13.17 4.39 12.01
C LEU A 79 12.44 4.94 13.25
N LEU A 80 11.13 5.19 13.14
CA LEU A 80 10.32 5.72 14.24
C LEU A 80 9.98 4.65 15.29
N VAL A 81 9.94 3.39 14.87
CA VAL A 81 9.71 2.22 15.70
C VAL A 81 11.01 1.87 16.45
N LYS A 82 11.11 2.28 17.72
CA LYS A 82 12.27 1.99 18.60
C LYS A 82 12.11 0.72 19.46
N ARG A 83 10.95 0.08 19.42
CA ARG A 83 10.59 -1.11 20.21
C ARG A 83 10.56 -2.34 19.28
N PRO A 84 10.58 -3.58 19.81
CA PRO A 84 10.45 -4.79 18.99
C PRO A 84 9.01 -4.94 18.44
N ILE A 85 8.60 -3.99 17.60
CA ILE A 85 7.35 -4.02 16.85
C ILE A 85 7.63 -4.77 15.55
N ILE A 86 6.72 -5.66 15.17
CA ILE A 86 6.82 -6.41 13.92
C ILE A 86 6.41 -5.47 12.78
N LEU A 87 7.30 -5.27 11.80
CA LEU A 87 6.97 -4.58 10.57
C LEU A 87 6.64 -5.56 9.45
N ILE A 88 5.43 -5.44 8.94
CA ILE A 88 4.89 -6.21 7.83
C ILE A 88 4.87 -5.32 6.59
N TYR A 89 5.53 -5.76 5.53
CA TYR A 89 5.41 -5.15 4.21
C TYR A 89 4.33 -5.87 3.42
N ASP A 90 3.22 -5.19 3.12
CA ASP A 90 2.22 -5.69 2.20
C ASP A 90 2.51 -5.16 0.79
N SER A 91 3.00 -6.06 -0.05
CA SER A 91 3.51 -5.69 -1.37
C SER A 91 2.41 -5.24 -2.32
N LEU A 92 1.20 -5.80 -2.21
CA LEU A 92 0.10 -5.59 -3.16
C LEU A 92 0.54 -5.70 -4.64
N GLY A 93 1.56 -6.53 -4.90
CA GLY A 93 2.23 -6.68 -6.19
C GLY A 93 3.69 -6.19 -6.17
N VAL A 94 4.35 -6.21 -7.33
CA VAL A 94 5.72 -5.73 -7.47
C VAL A 94 5.72 -4.27 -7.93
N GLU A 95 6.06 -3.34 -7.03
CA GLU A 95 6.00 -1.91 -7.30
C GLU A 95 6.91 -1.52 -8.46
N SER A 96 8.10 -2.09 -8.53
CA SER A 96 9.04 -1.81 -9.62
C SER A 96 8.52 -2.23 -11.02
N GLU A 97 7.59 -3.17 -11.10
CA GLU A 97 6.92 -3.54 -12.36
C GLU A 97 5.73 -2.62 -12.64
N PHE A 98 4.96 -2.26 -11.60
CA PHE A 98 3.88 -1.27 -11.70
C PHE A 98 4.38 0.10 -12.21
N MET A 99 5.56 0.53 -11.75
CA MET A 99 6.19 1.78 -12.19
C MET A 99 6.53 1.78 -13.68
N LYS A 100 6.93 0.63 -14.27
CA LYS A 100 7.20 0.54 -15.72
C LYS A 100 5.94 0.82 -16.54
N ILE A 101 4.79 0.37 -16.07
CA ILE A 101 3.49 0.61 -16.71
C ILE A 101 3.10 2.09 -16.53
N SER A 102 3.20 2.61 -15.31
CA SER A 102 2.89 4.00 -14.98
C SER A 102 3.72 5.01 -15.78
N PHE A 103 4.98 4.70 -16.10
CA PHE A 103 5.83 5.56 -16.93
C PHE A 103 5.50 5.58 -18.42
N LYS A 104 4.61 4.72 -18.91
CA LYS A 104 4.04 4.87 -20.25
C LYS A 104 3.06 6.05 -20.34
N HIS A 105 2.62 6.59 -19.19
CA HIS A 105 1.72 7.73 -19.16
C HIS A 105 2.39 9.02 -19.68
N PRO A 106 1.73 9.81 -20.55
CA PRO A 106 2.34 10.95 -21.25
C PRO A 106 2.75 12.10 -20.34
N LYS A 107 2.15 12.21 -19.16
CA LYS A 107 2.45 13.29 -18.18
C LYS A 107 3.73 13.08 -17.38
N PHE A 108 4.38 11.91 -17.47
CA PHE A 108 5.59 11.66 -16.67
C PHE A 108 6.85 12.23 -17.34
N PRO A 109 7.67 13.03 -16.64
CA PRO A 109 8.87 13.65 -17.22
C PRO A 109 9.83 12.61 -17.79
N ARG A 110 10.12 12.68 -19.10
CA ARG A 110 10.93 11.67 -19.81
C ARG A 110 12.32 11.50 -19.22
N LEU A 111 12.96 12.59 -18.80
CA LEU A 111 14.31 12.60 -18.24
C LEU A 111 14.40 11.87 -16.89
N LEU A 112 13.32 11.83 -16.11
CA LEU A 112 13.33 11.22 -14.78
C LEU A 112 13.01 9.72 -14.80
N LYS A 113 12.53 9.18 -15.93
CA LYS A 113 12.10 7.78 -16.05
C LYS A 113 13.16 6.74 -15.63
N PRO A 114 14.39 6.75 -16.16
CA PRO A 114 15.37 5.73 -15.80
C PRO A 114 15.78 5.83 -14.33
N LEU A 115 15.93 7.05 -13.83
CA LEU A 115 16.29 7.31 -12.43
C LEU A 115 15.19 6.84 -11.48
N ALA A 116 13.92 7.09 -11.83
CA ALA A 116 12.78 6.69 -11.00
C ALA A 116 12.58 5.16 -10.99
N LEU A 117 12.80 4.46 -12.11
CA LEU A 117 12.79 2.98 -12.12
C LEU A 117 13.90 2.40 -11.24
N PHE A 118 15.11 2.95 -11.37
CA PHE A 118 16.24 2.53 -10.57
C PHE A 118 16.00 2.79 -9.08
N TYR A 119 15.48 3.98 -8.75
CA TYR A 119 15.10 4.37 -7.40
C TYR A 119 14.05 3.42 -6.81
N ALA A 120 12.94 3.18 -7.50
CA ALA A 120 11.88 2.29 -7.03
C ALA A 120 12.39 0.87 -6.78
N LYS A 121 13.23 0.32 -7.67
CA LYS A 121 13.84 -1.00 -7.50
C LYS A 121 14.78 -1.06 -6.28
N LEU A 122 15.62 -0.05 -6.10
CA LEU A 122 16.54 0.02 -4.96
C LEU A 122 15.78 0.18 -3.64
N TYR A 123 14.77 1.02 -3.65
CA TYR A 123 13.92 1.32 -2.52
C TYR A 123 13.10 0.09 -2.10
N GLU A 124 12.42 -0.60 -3.04
CA GLU A 124 11.69 -1.85 -2.78
C GLU A 124 12.62 -2.95 -2.24
N ARG A 125 13.85 -3.07 -2.78
CA ARG A 125 14.85 -4.00 -2.26
C ARG A 125 15.22 -3.70 -0.80
N LEU A 126 15.36 -2.42 -0.46
CA LEU A 126 15.69 -1.99 0.90
C LEU A 126 14.54 -2.31 1.86
N VAL A 127 13.30 -2.02 1.47
CA VAL A 127 12.09 -2.37 2.23
C VAL A 127 12.03 -3.87 2.50
N CYS A 128 12.23 -4.70 1.48
CA CYS A 128 12.25 -6.15 1.63
C CYS A 128 13.31 -6.65 2.63
N LYS A 129 14.47 -5.98 2.69
CA LYS A 129 15.53 -6.33 3.64
C LYS A 129 15.16 -5.94 5.08
N LEU A 130 14.51 -4.79 5.25
CA LEU A 130 14.15 -4.21 6.54
C LEU A 130 12.87 -4.82 7.15
N ALA A 131 12.02 -5.42 6.32
CA ALA A 131 10.80 -6.06 6.75
C ALA A 131 11.05 -7.34 7.55
N ASP A 132 10.25 -7.51 8.60
CA ASP A 132 10.22 -8.73 9.40
C ASP A 132 9.39 -9.80 8.67
N ILE A 133 8.27 -9.36 8.08
CA ILE A 133 7.34 -10.18 7.30
C ILE A 133 7.01 -9.45 5.99
N ILE A 134 6.87 -10.20 4.91
CA ILE A 134 6.42 -9.72 3.61
C ILE A 134 5.18 -10.51 3.21
N ILE A 135 4.09 -9.81 2.93
CA ILE A 135 2.85 -10.37 2.44
C ILE A 135 2.81 -10.20 0.92
N ASN A 136 2.52 -11.29 0.24
CA ASN A 136 2.35 -11.35 -1.21
C ASN A 136 0.93 -11.82 -1.54
N VAL A 137 0.36 -11.23 -2.59
CA VAL A 137 -1.02 -11.56 -3.03
C VAL A 137 -1.06 -12.77 -3.98
N SER A 138 0.06 -13.10 -4.63
CA SER A 138 0.18 -14.23 -5.55
C SER A 138 1.51 -14.98 -5.38
N GLU A 139 1.54 -16.27 -5.77
CA GLU A 139 2.77 -17.06 -5.79
C GLU A 139 3.77 -16.56 -6.85
N VAL A 140 3.27 -15.91 -7.90
CA VAL A 140 4.09 -15.28 -8.94
C VAL A 140 4.87 -14.12 -8.34
N ASP A 141 4.20 -13.23 -7.61
CA ASP A 141 4.87 -12.11 -6.91
C ASP A 141 5.87 -12.67 -5.90
N ARG A 142 5.47 -13.65 -5.09
CA ARG A 142 6.35 -14.27 -4.09
C ARG A 142 7.64 -14.82 -4.71
N SER A 143 7.53 -15.59 -5.78
CA SER A 143 8.68 -16.14 -6.51
C SER A 143 9.56 -15.02 -7.05
N PHE A 144 8.95 -13.97 -7.61
CA PHE A 144 9.66 -12.81 -8.11
C PHE A 144 10.42 -12.06 -7.01
N PHE A 145 9.82 -11.87 -5.83
CA PHE A 145 10.46 -11.25 -4.67
C PHE A 145 11.66 -12.08 -4.18
N ILE A 146 11.52 -13.40 -4.11
CA ILE A 146 12.60 -14.32 -3.71
C ILE A 146 13.76 -14.26 -4.71
N GLU A 147 13.48 -14.35 -6.01
CA GLU A 147 14.51 -14.38 -7.06
C GLU A 147 15.19 -13.02 -7.25
N LYS A 148 14.41 -11.96 -7.43
CA LYS A 148 14.91 -10.61 -7.76
C LYS A 148 15.62 -9.95 -6.58
N TYR A 149 15.08 -10.11 -5.37
CA TYR A 149 15.59 -9.44 -4.18
C TYR A 149 16.34 -10.36 -3.22
N LYS A 150 16.45 -11.66 -3.52
CA LYS A 150 17.17 -12.66 -2.72
C LYS A 150 16.65 -12.71 -1.28
N ILE A 151 15.34 -12.72 -1.13
CA ILE A 151 14.64 -12.70 0.16
C ILE A 151 14.54 -14.12 0.70
N ASP A 152 14.69 -14.29 2.02
CA ASP A 152 14.42 -15.58 2.67
C ASP A 152 12.94 -15.94 2.53
N LYS A 153 12.67 -17.13 1.98
CA LYS A 153 11.32 -17.68 1.82
C LYS A 153 10.52 -17.68 3.14
N LYS A 154 11.18 -17.82 4.29
CA LYS A 154 10.56 -17.79 5.63
C LYS A 154 9.96 -16.43 6.00
N LYS A 155 10.44 -15.34 5.41
CA LYS A 155 9.88 -13.99 5.61
C LYS A 155 8.64 -13.74 4.76
N THR A 156 8.40 -14.55 3.74
CA THR A 156 7.34 -14.33 2.74
C THR A 156 6.12 -15.19 3.03
N PHE A 157 4.95 -14.56 3.08
CA PHE A 157 3.67 -15.21 3.31
C PHE A 157 2.73 -14.87 2.16
N LEU A 158 2.05 -15.91 1.65
CA LEU A 158 1.02 -15.74 0.66
C LEU A 158 -0.31 -15.47 1.38
N VAL A 159 -0.90 -14.31 1.14
CA VAL A 159 -2.27 -13.98 1.53
C VAL A 159 -3.04 -13.67 0.26
N GLN A 160 -3.75 -14.67 -0.25
CA GLN A 160 -4.60 -14.47 -1.41
C GLN A 160 -5.77 -13.58 -1.01
N ILE A 161 -5.83 -12.39 -1.59
CA ILE A 161 -7.03 -11.58 -1.53
C ILE A 161 -8.01 -12.27 -2.47
N PRO A 162 -9.16 -12.77 -2.00
CA PRO A 162 -10.21 -13.18 -2.92
C PRO A 162 -10.58 -11.92 -3.68
N SER A 163 -10.09 -11.79 -4.91
CA SER A 163 -10.59 -10.81 -5.86
C SER A 163 -12.10 -10.87 -5.74
N SER A 164 -12.78 -9.78 -5.41
CA SER A 164 -14.22 -9.76 -5.24
C SER A 164 -14.90 -10.43 -6.44
N ILE A 165 -15.20 -11.73 -6.30
CA ILE A 165 -15.81 -12.61 -7.31
C ILE A 165 -17.21 -12.10 -7.70
N ILE A 166 -17.70 -11.07 -7.01
CA ILE A 166 -18.87 -10.27 -7.39
C ILE A 166 -18.72 -9.62 -8.77
N SER A 167 -17.50 -9.45 -9.31
CA SER A 167 -17.29 -8.77 -10.61
C SER A 167 -17.27 -9.69 -11.83
N ILE A 168 -17.19 -11.02 -11.67
CA ILE A 168 -17.06 -11.95 -12.81
C ILE A 168 -18.40 -12.18 -13.52
N ASN A 169 -19.53 -12.01 -12.83
CA ASN A 169 -20.85 -12.07 -13.47
C ASN A 169 -21.18 -10.87 -14.38
N LEU A 170 -20.35 -9.81 -14.38
CA LEU A 170 -20.54 -8.67 -15.29
C LEU A 170 -19.75 -8.79 -16.60
N ILE A 171 -18.78 -9.71 -16.68
CA ILE A 171 -17.96 -9.89 -17.89
C ILE A 171 -18.57 -10.94 -18.83
N ASN A 172 -19.34 -11.91 -18.30
CA ASN A 172 -20.03 -12.93 -19.10
C ASN A 172 -21.38 -12.46 -19.73
N ILE A 173 -21.69 -11.16 -19.71
CA ILE A 173 -22.88 -10.61 -20.39
C ILE A 173 -22.50 -9.91 -21.72
N CYS A 174 -21.21 -9.80 -22.05
CA CYS A 174 -20.77 -9.18 -23.29
C CYS A 174 -20.09 -10.17 -24.24
N ASP A 175 -20.86 -11.14 -24.73
CA ASP A 175 -20.59 -11.74 -26.04
C ASP A 175 -21.21 -10.90 -27.16
N PRO A 176 -20.62 -10.90 -28.37
CA PRO A 176 -20.73 -9.79 -29.32
C PRO A 176 -21.79 -10.05 -30.39
N VAL A 177 -23.04 -9.64 -30.16
CA VAL A 177 -24.00 -9.41 -31.24
C VAL A 177 -24.90 -8.23 -30.88
N SER A 178 -24.52 -7.03 -31.32
CA SER A 178 -25.40 -6.03 -31.95
C SER A 178 -24.69 -4.68 -31.95
N SER A 179 -24.37 -4.23 -33.16
CA SER A 179 -24.08 -2.85 -33.48
C SER A 179 -25.26 -1.94 -33.12
N ALA A 180 -24.98 -0.78 -32.54
CA ALA A 180 -25.45 0.54 -32.97
C ALA A 180 -25.50 1.54 -31.81
N MET A 181 -24.76 2.63 -32.01
CA MET A 181 -24.99 3.98 -31.49
C MET A 181 -24.93 4.29 -29.98
N THR A 182 -24.13 5.34 -29.75
CA THR A 182 -24.32 6.41 -28.76
C THR A 182 -24.15 6.05 -27.27
N SER A 183 -22.96 6.33 -26.75
CA SER A 183 -22.70 7.55 -25.97
C SER A 183 -21.44 7.36 -25.11
N ALA A 184 -20.71 8.45 -24.93
CA ALA A 184 -19.44 8.45 -24.25
C ALA A 184 -19.58 8.06 -22.77
N VAL A 185 -19.12 6.88 -22.41
CA VAL A 185 -18.71 6.58 -21.04
C VAL A 185 -17.19 6.49 -21.05
N LYS A 186 -16.53 7.61 -20.78
CA LYS A 186 -15.12 7.59 -20.40
C LYS A 186 -15.01 6.73 -19.14
N PRO A 187 -14.26 5.61 -19.13
CA PRO A 187 -13.95 4.94 -17.88
C PRO A 187 -13.08 5.89 -17.07
N LYS A 188 -13.70 6.60 -16.13
CA LYS A 188 -13.03 7.52 -15.21
C LYS A 188 -12.93 6.86 -13.85
N VAL A 189 -12.18 5.75 -13.77
CA VAL A 189 -11.69 5.25 -12.49
C VAL A 189 -10.31 4.65 -12.72
N ILE A 190 -9.28 5.48 -12.56
CA ILE A 190 -7.98 5.00 -12.08
C ILE A 190 -7.98 5.37 -10.61
N GLY A 191 -8.56 4.48 -9.80
CA GLY A 191 -8.43 4.58 -8.35
C GLY A 191 -6.99 4.23 -8.02
N VAL A 192 -6.15 5.26 -7.85
CA VAL A 192 -4.84 5.06 -7.22
C VAL A 192 -5.14 4.77 -5.75
N GLN A 193 -5.04 3.50 -5.37
CA GLN A 193 -5.14 3.07 -3.99
C GLN A 193 -3.95 3.68 -3.26
N LEU A 194 -4.22 4.71 -2.46
CA LEU A 194 -3.20 5.43 -1.71
C LEU A 194 -2.64 4.52 -0.60
N PRO A 195 -1.36 4.67 -0.22
CA PRO A 195 -0.75 3.83 0.79
C PRO A 195 -1.52 3.91 2.10
N ALA A 196 -2.06 2.78 2.54
CA ALA A 196 -2.64 2.61 3.85
C ALA A 196 -1.60 2.04 4.81
N LEU A 197 -1.52 2.66 5.99
CA LEU A 197 -0.77 2.09 7.10
C LEU A 197 -1.76 1.48 8.09
N LEU A 198 -1.73 0.15 8.21
CA LEU A 198 -2.48 -0.59 9.20
C LEU A 198 -1.61 -0.81 10.43
N VAL A 199 -2.13 -0.47 11.60
CA VAL A 199 -1.39 -0.52 12.85
C VAL A 199 -2.23 -1.30 13.86
N VAL A 200 -1.70 -2.43 14.35
CA VAL A 200 -2.46 -3.37 15.18
C VAL A 200 -1.82 -3.48 16.57
N THR A 201 -2.67 -3.50 17.60
CA THR A 201 -2.28 -3.77 19.00
C THR A 201 -2.97 -5.03 19.49
N LEU A 202 -2.22 -5.87 20.20
CA LEU A 202 -2.75 -6.97 20.98
C LEU A 202 -3.47 -6.43 22.23
N PRO A 203 -4.54 -7.09 22.70
CA PRO A 203 -5.12 -6.75 23.99
C PRO A 203 -4.07 -6.95 25.09
N MET A 204 -3.89 -5.97 25.97
CA MET A 204 -3.11 -6.18 27.18
C MET A 204 -3.83 -7.25 28.01
N THR A 205 -3.22 -8.43 28.14
CA THR A 205 -3.62 -9.37 29.18
C THR A 205 -3.29 -8.69 30.51
N SER A 206 -4.31 -8.25 31.24
CA SER A 206 -4.18 -7.81 32.61
C SER A 206 -3.71 -9.01 33.44
N SER A 207 -2.40 -9.13 33.60
CA SER A 207 -1.76 -9.99 34.59
C SER A 207 -1.93 -9.41 35.98
#